data_AF-A0A820I8F8-F1
#
_entry.id   AF-A0A820I8F8-F1
#
_cell.length_a   1.000
_cell.length_b   1.000
_cell.length_c   1.000
_cell.angle_alpha   90.00
_cell.angle_beta   90.00
_cell.angle_gamma   90.00
#
_symmetry.space_group_name_H-M   'P 1'
#
loop_
_entity.id
_entity.type
_entity.pdbx_description
1 polymer ?
#
loop_
_entity_poly.entity_id
_entity_poly.type
_entity_poly.pdbx_seq_one_letter_code
_entity_poly.pdbx_strand_id
1 'polypeptide(L)'
;MTSHPIHENVTISLENLSNEIYKLISSIRPDWNSSNTRLVTFTEGITNSIVGLFDTRTTDDESEALVIKIFGSNTELFIDRSSEMNAMIKLSENKVLSQ
;
A
#
# COMPACT_ATOMS: atom_id res chain seq x y z
N MET A 1 15.25 -1.13 13.28
CA MET A 1 14.40 0.07 13.39
C MET A 1 12.96 -0.42 13.52
N THR A 2 12.33 -0.21 14.67
CA THR A 2 10.93 -0.61 14.90
C THR A 2 10.03 0.34 14.09
N SER A 3 9.56 -0.14 12.94
CA SER A 3 8.61 0.59 12.10
C SER A 3 7.29 0.68 12.86
N HIS A 4 6.95 1.86 13.36
CA HIS A 4 5.64 2.08 13.97
C HIS A 4 4.63 2.31 12.85
N PRO A 5 3.43 1.71 12.91
CA PRO A 5 2.41 1.92 11.90
C PRO A 5 2.06 3.41 11.81
N ILE A 6 2.03 3.93 10.58
CA ILE A 6 1.58 5.30 10.28
C ILE A 6 0.07 5.26 10.12
N HIS A 7 -0.62 6.13 10.86
CA HIS A 7 -2.07 6.29 10.79
C HIS A 7 -2.40 7.66 10.23
N GLU A 8 -3.00 7.70 9.04
CA GLU A 8 -3.54 8.92 8.45
C GLU A 8 -4.99 8.73 8.01
N ASN A 9 -5.80 9.78 8.21
CA ASN A 9 -7.19 9.82 7.73
C ASN A 9 -7.19 10.44 6.33
N VAL A 10 -7.42 9.62 5.31
CA VAL A 10 -7.39 10.07 3.91
C VAL A 10 -8.69 9.66 3.21
N THR A 11 -9.30 10.61 2.50
CA THR A 11 -10.46 10.35 1.64
C THR A 11 -9.95 10.08 0.23
N ILE A 12 -10.22 8.89 -0.30
CA ILE A 12 -9.76 8.46 -1.62
C ILE A 12 -10.95 8.42 -2.57
N SER A 13 -10.83 9.09 -3.72
CA SER A 13 -11.77 8.93 -4.84
C SER A 13 -11.32 7.80 -5.77
N LEU A 14 -12.24 6.90 -6.10
CA LEU A 14 -11.97 5.80 -7.03
C LEU A 14 -11.92 6.24 -8.50
N GLU A 15 -12.50 7.40 -8.85
CA GLU A 15 -12.48 7.91 -10.23
C GLU A 15 -11.06 8.23 -10.73
N ASN A 16 -10.12 8.51 -9.82
CA ASN A 16 -8.74 8.81 -10.16
C ASN A 16 -7.74 8.21 -9.17
N LEU A 17 -7.86 6.89 -8.96
CA LEU A 17 -7.12 6.16 -7.94
C LEU A 17 -5.61 6.36 -7.99
N SER A 18 -5.02 6.45 -9.20
CA SER A 18 -3.57 6.68 -9.35
C SER A 18 -3.12 7.99 -8.70
N ASN A 19 -3.83 9.09 -8.96
CA ASN A 19 -3.51 10.40 -8.38
C ASN A 19 -3.72 10.41 -6.86
N GLU A 20 -4.77 9.75 -6.37
CA GLU A 20 -5.04 9.65 -4.94
C GLU A 20 -3.98 8.80 -4.23
N ILE A 21 -3.46 7.75 -4.88
CA ILE A 21 -2.33 6.98 -4.37
C ILE A 21 -1.08 7.85 -4.25
N TYR A 22 -0.73 8.65 -5.26
CA TYR A 22 0.44 9.55 -5.16
C TYR A 22 0.29 10.60 -4.05
N LYS A 23 -0.93 11.11 -3.81
CA LYS A 23 -1.20 11.99 -2.67
C LYS A 23 -0.99 11.26 -1.34
N LEU A 24 -1.55 10.07 -1.19
CA LEU A 24 -1.43 9.25 0.01
C LEU A 24 0.04 8.94 0.34
N ILE A 25 0.83 8.55 -0.66
CA ILE A 25 2.21 8.14 -0.43
C ILE A 25 3.17 9.31 -0.23
N SER A 26 2.77 10.54 -0.54
CA SER A 26 3.63 11.71 -0.42
C SER A 26 4.15 11.98 1.00
N SER A 27 3.43 11.54 2.04
CA SER A 27 3.88 11.62 3.44
C SER A 27 4.88 10.53 3.82
N ILE A 28 4.90 9.40 3.08
CA ILE A 28 5.75 8.22 3.35
C ILE A 28 6.99 8.19 2.45
N ARG A 29 6.83 8.64 1.20
CA ARG A 29 7.84 8.70 0.13
C ARG A 29 7.66 9.98 -0.70
N PRO A 30 8.09 11.16 -0.19
CA PRO A 30 7.89 12.45 -0.87
C PRO A 30 8.52 12.54 -2.26
N ASP A 31 9.61 11.80 -2.49
CA ASP A 31 10.36 11.83 -3.75
C ASP A 31 9.75 10.95 -4.85
N TRP A 32 8.72 10.15 -4.53
CA TRP A 32 8.09 9.23 -5.47
C TRP A 32 6.95 9.91 -6.24
N ASN A 33 6.98 9.78 -7.57
CA ASN A 33 6.02 10.36 -8.50
C ASN A 33 5.87 9.48 -9.75
N SER A 34 4.94 9.85 -10.64
CA SER A 34 4.62 9.07 -11.84
C SER A 34 5.75 8.96 -12.86
N SER A 35 6.79 9.79 -12.78
CA SER A 35 7.95 9.73 -13.70
C SER A 35 9.06 8.81 -13.20
N ASN A 36 9.11 8.54 -11.89
CA ASN A 36 10.16 7.72 -11.28
C ASN A 36 9.62 6.49 -10.53
N THR A 37 8.34 6.17 -10.71
CA THR A 37 7.73 4.96 -10.18
C THR A 37 6.82 4.29 -11.21
N ARG A 38 6.66 2.98 -11.07
CA ARG A 38 5.72 2.17 -11.84
C ARG A 38 4.61 1.68 -10.92
N LEU A 39 3.38 2.09 -11.23
CA LEU A 39 2.18 1.63 -10.52
C LEU A 39 1.63 0.37 -11.18
N VAL A 40 1.40 -0.69 -10.39
CA VAL A 40 0.90 -1.99 -10.83
C VAL A 40 -0.29 -2.39 -9.98
N THR A 41 -1.44 -2.62 -10.59
CA THR A 41 -2.61 -3.18 -9.92
C THR A 41 -2.54 -4.70 -9.99
N PHE A 42 -2.50 -5.37 -8.84
CA PHE A 42 -2.43 -6.84 -8.77
C PHE A 42 -3.81 -7.50 -8.78
N THR A 43 -4.82 -6.81 -8.26
CA THR A 43 -6.18 -7.34 -8.14
C THR A 43 -7.20 -6.26 -8.49
N GLU A 44 -8.12 -6.58 -9.41
CA GLU A 44 -9.11 -5.64 -9.95
C GLU A 44 -10.37 -5.47 -9.07
N GLY A 45 -10.44 -6.15 -7.92
CA GLY A 45 -11.59 -6.09 -7.03
C GLY A 45 -11.58 -4.87 -6.10
N ILE A 46 -12.72 -4.17 -5.97
CA ILE A 46 -12.88 -3.00 -5.08
C ILE A 46 -12.77 -3.39 -3.59
N THR A 47 -13.13 -4.61 -3.22
CA THR A 47 -13.19 -5.07 -1.81
C THR A 47 -11.84 -5.40 -1.21
N ASN A 48 -10.87 -5.86 -2.02
CA ASN A 48 -9.54 -6.29 -1.61
C ASN A 48 -8.55 -5.96 -2.72
N SER A 49 -8.42 -4.68 -3.08
CA SER A 49 -7.47 -4.30 -4.13
C SER A 49 -6.06 -4.19 -3.55
N ILE A 50 -5.07 -4.76 -4.24
CA ILE A 50 -3.65 -4.60 -3.94
C ILE A 50 -3.02 -3.85 -5.10
N VAL A 51 -2.36 -2.74 -4.78
CA VAL A 51 -1.60 -1.93 -5.73
C VAL A 51 -0.14 -1.90 -5.27
N GLY A 52 0.80 -2.10 -6.19
CA GLY A 52 2.24 -1.92 -5.94
C GLY A 52 2.77 -0.68 -6.64
N LEU A 53 3.60 0.09 -5.94
CA LEU A 53 4.47 1.11 -6.53
C LEU A 53 5.91 0.64 -6.43
N PHE A 54 6.62 0.69 -7.56
CA PHE A 54 8.01 0.27 -7.67
C PHE A 54 8.87 1.45 -8.10
N ASP A 55 9.96 1.72 -7.40
CA ASP A 55 10.93 2.73 -7.81
C ASP A 55 11.63 2.29 -9.11
N THR A 56 11.55 3.11 -10.16
CA THR A 56 12.16 2.80 -11.47
C THR A 56 13.59 3.31 -11.59
N ARG A 57 14.10 4.02 -10.58
CA ARG A 57 15.48 4.54 -10.54
C ARG A 57 16.48 3.48 -10.08
N THR A 58 16.01 2.42 -9.43
CA THR A 58 16.82 1.27 -9.01
C THR A 58 16.74 0.18 -10.08
N THR A 59 17.89 -0.28 -10.57
CA THR A 59 18.01 -1.28 -11.63
C THR A 59 17.95 -2.73 -11.14
N ASP A 60 17.88 -2.93 -9.84
CA ASP A 60 18.19 -4.19 -9.19
C ASP A 60 16.90 -4.85 -8.68
N ASP A 61 16.87 -6.19 -8.57
CA ASP A 61 15.74 -6.98 -8.04
C ASP A 61 15.37 -6.63 -6.59
N GLU A 62 16.18 -5.80 -5.91
CA GLU A 62 15.90 -5.18 -4.61
C GLU A 62 15.20 -3.82 -4.74
N SER A 63 14.45 -3.60 -5.82
CA SER A 63 13.74 -2.34 -6.04
C SER A 63 12.85 -2.05 -4.84
N GLU A 64 13.03 -0.89 -4.18
CA GLU A 64 12.14 -0.50 -3.10
C GLU A 64 10.71 -0.47 -3.64
N ALA A 65 9.84 -1.25 -3.00
CA ALA A 65 8.45 -1.39 -3.39
C ALA A 65 7.53 -0.99 -2.24
N LEU A 66 6.47 -0.25 -2.56
CA LEU A 66 5.39 0.05 -1.65
C LEU A 66 4.15 -0.72 -2.10
N VAL A 67 3.66 -1.62 -1.25
CA VAL A 67 2.42 -2.35 -1.49
C VAL A 67 1.31 -1.70 -0.68
N ILE A 68 0.24 -1.30 -1.37
CA ILE A 68 -0.92 -0.61 -0.83
C ILE A 68 -2.10 -1.57 -0.93
N LYS A 69 -2.67 -1.91 0.22
CA LYS A 69 -3.91 -2.69 0.30
C LYS A 69 -5.08 -1.74 0.50
N ILE A 70 -6.02 -1.76 -0.44
CA ILE A 70 -7.24 -0.96 -0.42
C ILE A 70 -8.39 -1.87 -0.01
N PHE A 71 -9.09 -1.43 1.03
CA PHE A 71 -10.25 -2.12 1.58
C PHE A 71 -11.52 -1.47 1.05
N GLY A 72 -12.44 -2.28 0.49
CA GLY A 72 -13.72 -1.76 0.00
C GLY A 72 -14.66 -1.32 1.12
N SER A 73 -15.53 -0.36 0.82
CA SER A 73 -16.54 0.18 1.72
C SER A 73 -17.50 -0.88 2.27
N ASN A 74 -17.97 -0.69 3.51
CA ASN A 74 -18.89 -1.57 4.24
C ASN A 74 -18.35 -2.96 4.65
N THR A 75 -17.05 -3.21 4.46
CA THR A 75 -16.41 -4.43 4.98
C THR A 75 -16.03 -4.29 6.46
N GLU A 76 -15.93 -3.06 6.98
CA GLU A 76 -15.75 -2.78 8.42
C GLU A 76 -16.91 -3.27 9.29
N LEU A 77 -18.09 -3.52 8.71
CA LEU A 77 -19.25 -4.07 9.41
C LEU A 77 -19.10 -5.58 9.72
N PHE A 78 -18.14 -6.26 9.09
CA PHE A 78 -17.94 -7.71 9.21
C PHE A 78 -16.49 -8.12 9.55
N ILE A 79 -15.52 -7.21 9.48
CA ILE A 79 -14.08 -7.50 9.62
C ILE A 79 -13.43 -6.58 10.67
N ASP A 80 -12.75 -7.17 11.66
CA ASP A 80 -11.91 -6.44 12.61
C ASP A 80 -10.59 -6.01 11.95
N ARG A 81 -10.55 -4.73 11.54
CA ARG A 81 -9.39 -4.09 10.94
C ARG A 81 -8.16 -4.06 11.84
N SER A 82 -8.37 -4.00 13.16
CA SER A 82 -7.27 -4.01 14.12
C SER A 82 -6.59 -5.37 14.15
N SER A 83 -7.39 -6.45 14.14
CA SER A 83 -6.88 -7.83 14.09
C SER A 83 -6.13 -8.11 12.77
N GLU A 84 -6.64 -7.65 11.63
CA GLU A 84 -5.97 -7.81 10.33
C GLU A 84 -4.66 -7.02 10.25
N MET A 85 -4.66 -5.75 10.69
CA MET A 85 -3.45 -4.93 10.73
C MET A 85 -2.39 -5.54 11.65
N ASN A 86 -2.80 -6.03 12.83
CA ASN A 86 -1.89 -6.73 13.74
C ASN A 86 -1.32 -8.01 13.13
N ALA A 87 -2.12 -8.76 12.35
CA ALA A 87 -1.62 -9.92 11.62
C ALA A 87 -0.60 -9.51 10.54
N MET A 88 -0.88 -8.45 9.76
CA MET A 88 0.06 -7.94 8.76
C MET A 88 1.38 -7.45 9.37
N ILE A 89 1.33 -6.74 10.50
CA ILE A 89 2.52 -6.30 11.24
C ILE A 89 3.32 -7.51 11.73
N LYS A 90 2.66 -8.49 12.36
CA LYS A 90 3.35 -9.71 12.82
C LYS A 90 3.99 -10.48 11.66
N LEU A 91 3.33 -10.57 10.51
CA LEU A 91 3.88 -11.25 9.33
C LEU A 91 5.10 -10.52 8.75
N SER A 92 5.09 -9.17 8.75
CA SER A 92 6.23 -8.38 8.26
C SER A 92 7.43 -8.47 9.20
N GLU A 93 7.21 -8.45 10.52
CA GLU A 93 8.25 -8.62 11.54
C GLU A 93 8.93 -10.00 11.44
N ASN A 94 8.16 -11.03 11.09
CA ASN A 94 8.66 -12.41 10.99
C ASN A 94 9.20 -12.78 9.59
N LYS A 95 9.31 -11.82 8.66
CA LYS A 95 9.80 -12.03 7.28
C LYS A 95 9.10 -13.18 6.53
N VAL A 96 7.81 -13.42 6.79
CA VAL A 96 7.06 -14.53 6.19
C VAL A 96 6.70 -14.26 4.72
N LEU A 97 6.89 -13.03 4.23
CA LEU A 97 6.55 -12.62 2.87
C LEU A 97 7.79 -12.65 1.95
N SER A 98 8.21 -13.85 1.55
CA SER A 98 8.84 -14.15 0.25
C SER A 98 9.18 -15.65 0.17
N GLN A 99 8.38 -16.40 -0.58
CA GLN A 99 8.85 -17.54 -1.37
C GLN A 99 8.55 -17.24 -2.83
#